data_AF-A0A101M6X6-F1
#
_entry.id   AF-A0A101M6X6-F1
#
_cell.length_a   1.000
_cell.length_b   1.000
_cell.length_c   1.000
_cell.angle_alpha   90.00
_cell.angle_beta   90.00
_cell.angle_gamma   90.00
#
_symmetry.space_group_name_H-M   'P 1'
#
loop_
_entity.id
_entity.type
_entity.pdbx_description
1 polymer ?
#
loop_
_entity_poly.entity_id
_entity_poly.type
_entity_poly.pdbx_seq_one_letter_code
_entity_poly.pdbx_strand_id
1 'polypeptide(L)'
;MSEQLVIRLGSRAEQSISWLVWASHNQEVIASGELTGTEQLPELAVRLGNRPVVALVPASDVVLKQVTLPGKPNRQLLQALPYMLEEDQAEDIEQLFLALGDVVHHDGQYSQQVAVCQHERLEQWLGALQSAGFSVSRMLPDALLLPEQQLPACIQLHEQWLLKQSSWQVAAIDAPWWADYLQLAALPMLTSYSPWPAELLQPHQLAEPELPLALLASQLNHNDFTLLQGEYKPKRQVNRHLQLWRNSAILAGACLTLYVLQLGLNNWQLGRQSAALQQQSLSVYQQAFPNERVVNLNLQLQQKLAAVGGSNEQSFLALLDSLQQQLAKVPDISLENLRFDGKRAELRFQAKGEGFQSFERLKTALEQAGFIVEQGALSNDGGKVQGSVAMRGKV
;
A
#
# COMPACT_ATOMS: atom_id res chain seq x y z
N MET A 1 -11.41 11.52 11.08
CA MET A 1 -12.51 11.85 12.01
C MET A 1 -13.81 11.61 11.28
N SER A 2 -14.63 10.66 11.74
CA SER A 2 -15.87 10.31 11.05
C SER A 2 -16.98 11.25 11.52
N GLU A 3 -17.13 12.37 10.82
CA GLU A 3 -18.27 13.26 10.97
C GLU A 3 -19.38 12.80 10.02
N GLN A 4 -20.60 12.66 10.53
CA GLN A 4 -21.75 12.23 9.73
C GLN A 4 -22.86 13.28 9.83
N LEU A 5 -23.61 13.46 8.75
CA LEU A 5 -24.77 14.35 8.72
C LEU A 5 -26.04 13.51 8.88
N VAL A 6 -26.80 13.79 9.93
CA VAL A 6 -28.10 13.17 10.21
C VAL A 6 -29.18 14.13 9.75
N ILE A 7 -30.10 13.65 8.91
CA ILE A 7 -31.22 14.47 8.39
C ILE A 7 -32.51 13.71 8.65
N ARG A 8 -33.42 14.29 9.44
CA ARG A 8 -34.77 13.77 9.66
C ARG A 8 -35.74 14.42 8.69
N LEU A 9 -36.21 13.63 7.73
CA LEU A 9 -37.18 14.02 6.72
C LEU A 9 -38.60 14.00 7.29
N GLY A 10 -39.50 14.79 6.70
CA GLY A 10 -40.94 14.70 6.94
C GLY A 10 -41.62 13.71 5.99
N SER A 11 -42.86 13.35 6.29
CA SER A 11 -43.74 12.55 5.42
C SER A 11 -44.04 13.31 4.13
N ARG A 12 -44.23 14.63 4.25
CA ARG A 12 -44.51 15.55 3.13
C ARG A 12 -43.33 16.48 2.88
N ALA A 13 -43.15 16.88 1.62
CA ALA A 13 -42.05 17.76 1.20
C ALA A 13 -42.05 19.15 1.89
N GLU A 14 -43.23 19.63 2.28
CA GLU A 14 -43.45 20.93 2.94
C GLU A 14 -43.22 20.89 4.46
N GLN A 15 -43.05 19.71 5.05
CA GLN A 15 -42.80 19.60 6.48
C GLN A 15 -41.37 20.00 6.84
N SER A 16 -41.19 20.49 8.06
CA SER A 16 -39.88 20.88 8.56
C SER A 16 -38.91 19.70 8.56
N ILE A 17 -37.68 19.96 8.12
CA ILE A 17 -36.61 18.97 8.09
C ILE A 17 -35.59 19.36 9.15
N SER A 18 -35.34 18.44 10.05
CA SER A 18 -34.45 18.63 11.19
C SER A 18 -33.10 18.01 10.83
N TRP A 19 -31.99 18.72 11.00
CA TRP A 19 -30.65 18.20 10.66
C TRP A 19 -29.61 18.44 11.76
N LEU A 20 -28.63 17.54 11.81
CA LEU A 20 -27.57 17.57 12.81
C LEU A 20 -26.26 16.98 12.25
N VAL A 21 -25.14 17.65 12.50
CA VAL A 21 -23.79 17.14 12.22
C VAL A 21 -23.25 16.49 13.49
N TRP A 22 -23.04 15.19 13.42
CA TRP A 22 -22.63 14.35 14.55
C TRP A 22 -21.17 13.92 14.44
N ALA A 23 -20.41 14.13 15.52
CA ALA A 23 -19.04 13.64 15.67
C ALA A 23 -19.05 12.29 16.40
N SER A 24 -19.02 11.17 15.68
CA SER A 24 -19.14 9.83 16.29
C SER A 24 -18.06 9.47 17.32
N HIS A 25 -16.90 10.14 17.30
CA HIS A 25 -15.77 9.85 18.19
C HIS A 25 -15.91 10.47 19.58
N ASN A 26 -16.45 11.70 19.66
CA ASN A 26 -16.68 12.41 20.92
C ASN A 26 -18.14 12.36 21.37
N GLN A 27 -19.05 11.83 20.54
CA GLN A 27 -20.50 11.91 20.75
C GLN A 27 -20.98 13.35 20.95
N GLU A 28 -20.47 14.25 20.11
CA GLU A 28 -20.77 15.68 20.19
C GLU A 28 -21.51 16.19 18.95
N VAL A 29 -22.39 17.16 19.19
CA VAL A 29 -23.09 17.92 18.16
C VAL A 29 -22.17 19.04 17.68
N ILE A 30 -21.76 18.99 16.41
CA ILE A 30 -20.94 20.05 15.80
C ILE A 30 -21.83 21.22 15.36
N ALA A 31 -22.97 20.90 14.75
CA ALA A 31 -23.93 21.86 14.26
C ALA A 31 -25.31 21.21 14.17
N SER A 32 -26.37 21.99 14.33
CA SER A 32 -27.75 21.55 14.12
C SER A 32 -28.58 22.69 13.55
N GLY A 33 -29.72 22.35 12.97
CA GLY A 33 -30.69 23.32 12.49
C GLY A 33 -31.95 22.68 11.94
N GLU A 34 -32.85 23.53 11.49
CA GLU A 34 -34.11 23.14 10.88
C GLU A 34 -34.27 23.86 9.54
N LEU A 35 -34.91 23.17 8.60
CA LEU A 35 -35.31 23.68 7.29
C LEU A 35 -36.83 23.68 7.21
N THR A 36 -37.41 24.59 6.46
CA THR A 36 -38.88 24.67 6.28
C THR A 36 -39.42 23.70 5.23
N GLY A 37 -38.56 22.94 4.55
CA GLY A 37 -38.96 21.95 3.55
C GLY A 37 -37.79 21.43 2.72
N THR A 38 -38.09 20.51 1.79
CA THR A 38 -37.08 19.85 0.94
C THR A 38 -36.39 20.80 -0.04
N GLU A 39 -36.99 21.94 -0.39
CA GLU A 39 -36.43 22.94 -1.32
C GLU A 39 -35.12 23.56 -0.82
N GLN A 40 -34.88 23.56 0.49
CA GLN A 40 -33.67 24.14 1.10
C GLN A 40 -32.51 23.13 1.22
N LEU A 41 -32.73 21.85 0.88
CA LEU A 41 -31.70 20.81 0.93
C LEU A 41 -30.45 21.13 0.07
N PRO A 42 -30.57 21.72 -1.15
CA PRO A 42 -29.39 22.06 -1.95
C PRO A 42 -28.51 23.13 -1.29
N GLU A 43 -29.10 24.13 -0.63
CA GLU A 43 -28.34 25.14 0.11
C GLU A 43 -27.58 24.52 1.29
N LEU A 44 -28.24 23.57 1.99
CA LEU A 44 -27.60 22.81 3.06
C LEU A 44 -26.42 21.97 2.54
N ALA A 45 -26.58 21.33 1.39
CA ALA A 45 -25.52 20.53 0.76
C ALA A 45 -24.28 21.37 0.42
N VAL A 46 -24.48 22.60 -0.09
CA VAL A 46 -23.38 23.54 -0.37
C VAL A 46 -22.65 23.93 0.92
N ARG A 47 -23.38 24.17 2.03
CA ARG A 47 -22.77 24.57 3.31
C ARG A 47 -22.02 23.45 4.01
N LEU A 48 -22.56 22.23 4.00
CA LEU A 48 -22.01 21.10 4.77
C LEU A 48 -21.04 20.22 3.96
N GLY A 49 -21.01 20.37 2.64
CA GLY A 49 -20.14 19.63 1.75
C GLY A 49 -20.53 18.16 1.64
N ASN A 50 -19.58 17.33 1.23
CA ASN A 50 -19.84 15.96 0.77
C ASN A 50 -19.75 14.90 1.89
N ARG A 51 -20.34 15.18 3.05
CA ARG A 51 -20.35 14.29 4.21
C ARG A 51 -21.28 13.09 3.96
N PRO A 52 -20.98 11.89 4.51
CA PRO A 52 -21.94 10.79 4.46
C PRO A 52 -23.21 11.18 5.22
N VAL A 53 -24.35 10.97 4.58
CA VAL A 53 -25.67 11.28 5.16
C VAL A 53 -26.31 10.02 5.71
N VAL A 54 -26.88 10.11 6.91
CA VAL A 54 -27.84 9.17 7.45
C VAL A 54 -29.21 9.85 7.45
N ALA A 55 -30.12 9.31 6.65
CA ALA A 55 -31.49 9.82 6.56
C ALA A 55 -32.38 9.12 7.60
N LEU A 56 -33.05 9.90 8.44
CA LEU A 56 -34.11 9.41 9.31
C LEU A 56 -35.44 9.73 8.64
N VAL A 57 -36.30 8.73 8.53
CA VAL A 57 -37.65 8.89 7.97
C VAL A 57 -38.68 8.75 9.09
N PRO A 58 -39.85 9.39 9.00
CA PRO A 58 -40.86 9.28 10.03
C PRO A 58 -41.31 7.83 10.21
N ALA A 59 -41.29 7.34 11.45
CA ALA A 59 -41.82 6.02 11.77
C ALA A 59 -43.33 5.87 11.48
N SER A 60 -44.06 6.97 11.28
CA SER A 60 -45.47 6.95 10.85
C SER A 60 -45.65 6.42 9.42
N ASP A 61 -44.64 6.54 8.56
CA ASP A 61 -44.68 6.09 7.16
C ASP A 61 -44.02 4.72 6.95
N VAL A 62 -43.52 4.09 8.03
CA VAL A 62 -42.82 2.80 7.96
C VAL A 62 -43.38 1.84 9.00
N VAL A 63 -43.99 0.76 8.53
CA VAL A 63 -44.56 -0.28 9.39
C VAL A 63 -43.51 -1.35 9.67
N LEU A 64 -43.14 -1.52 10.93
CA LEU A 64 -42.27 -2.63 11.36
C LEU A 64 -43.11 -3.83 11.78
N LYS A 65 -42.85 -5.00 11.19
CA LYS A 65 -43.50 -6.28 11.51
C LYS A 65 -42.47 -7.37 11.74
N GLN A 66 -42.85 -8.37 12.54
CA GLN A 66 -42.14 -9.65 12.63
C GLN A 66 -43.02 -10.74 12.02
N VAL A 67 -42.51 -11.41 11.00
CA VAL A 67 -43.23 -12.46 10.26
C VAL A 67 -42.68 -13.82 10.67
N THR A 68 -43.53 -14.67 11.24
CA THR A 68 -43.16 -16.05 11.58
C THR A 68 -42.92 -16.86 10.31
N LEU A 69 -41.76 -17.50 10.22
CA LEU A 69 -41.38 -18.34 9.09
C LEU A 69 -41.75 -19.80 9.35
N PRO A 70 -42.20 -20.54 8.32
CA PRO A 70 -42.52 -21.97 8.43
C PRO A 70 -41.27 -22.86 8.56
N GLY A 71 -40.07 -22.28 8.45
CA GLY A 71 -38.80 -23.00 8.55
C GLY A 71 -37.62 -22.05 8.55
N LYS A 72 -36.41 -22.61 8.41
CA LYS A 72 -35.16 -21.81 8.38
C LYS A 72 -35.18 -20.84 7.19
N PRO A 73 -34.82 -19.56 7.38
CA PRO A 73 -34.82 -18.57 6.31
C PRO A 73 -33.95 -19.03 5.14
N ASN A 74 -34.52 -19.00 3.94
CA ASN A 74 -33.84 -19.26 2.69
C ASN A 74 -34.33 -18.26 1.63
N ARG A 75 -33.65 -18.21 0.47
CA ARG A 75 -33.98 -17.22 -0.56
C ARG A 75 -35.43 -17.31 -1.07
N GLN A 76 -36.00 -18.51 -1.14
CA GLN A 76 -37.37 -18.72 -1.62
C GLN A 76 -38.40 -18.24 -0.60
N LEU A 77 -38.21 -18.53 0.68
CA LEU A 77 -39.07 -18.07 1.77
C LEU A 77 -39.04 -16.55 1.88
N LEU A 78 -37.86 -15.93 1.78
CA LEU A 78 -37.74 -14.47 1.80
C LEU A 78 -38.43 -13.81 0.58
N GLN A 79 -38.41 -14.46 -0.59
CA GLN A 79 -39.15 -14.00 -1.77
C GLN A 79 -40.67 -14.17 -1.63
N ALA A 80 -41.12 -15.04 -0.73
CA ALA A 80 -42.54 -15.28 -0.46
C ALA A 80 -43.13 -14.36 0.61
N LEU A 81 -42.30 -13.58 1.33
CA LEU A 81 -42.74 -12.66 2.38
C LEU A 81 -43.82 -11.65 1.94
N PRO A 82 -43.76 -11.08 0.72
CA PRO A 82 -44.83 -10.19 0.25
C PRO A 82 -46.21 -10.87 0.30
N TYR A 83 -46.32 -12.09 -0.23
CA TYR A 83 -47.56 -12.86 -0.22
C TYR A 83 -48.02 -13.24 1.19
N MET A 84 -47.08 -13.50 2.10
CA MET A 84 -47.41 -13.80 3.51
C MET A 84 -47.97 -12.58 4.25
N LEU A 85 -47.66 -11.37 3.77
CA LEU A 85 -48.07 -10.12 4.37
C LEU A 85 -49.30 -9.50 3.70
N GLU A 86 -49.71 -9.99 2.52
CA GLU A 86 -50.74 -9.39 1.67
C GLU A 86 -52.08 -9.20 2.40
N GLU A 87 -52.50 -10.18 3.22
CA GLU A 87 -53.76 -10.09 3.98
C GLU A 87 -53.72 -9.05 5.11
N ASP A 88 -52.53 -8.68 5.59
CA ASP A 88 -52.33 -7.77 6.72
C ASP A 88 -52.00 -6.33 6.29
N GLN A 89 -52.04 -6.02 4.99
CA GLN A 89 -51.76 -4.67 4.47
C GLN A 89 -53.04 -3.98 3.99
N ALA A 90 -53.11 -2.67 4.24
CA ALA A 90 -54.20 -1.82 3.78
C ALA A 90 -54.06 -1.41 2.30
N GLU A 91 -52.90 -1.67 1.69
CA GLU A 91 -52.53 -1.28 0.34
C GLU A 91 -52.06 -2.51 -0.46
N ASP A 92 -52.05 -2.37 -1.77
CA ASP A 92 -51.53 -3.40 -2.67
C ASP A 92 -50.06 -3.67 -2.40
N ILE A 93 -49.70 -4.93 -2.19
CA ILE A 93 -48.33 -5.35 -1.91
C ILE A 93 -47.34 -4.95 -3.01
N GLU A 94 -47.80 -4.80 -4.26
CA GLU A 94 -46.97 -4.33 -5.38
C GLU A 94 -46.54 -2.86 -5.24
N GLN A 95 -47.27 -2.06 -4.45
CA GLN A 95 -46.94 -0.64 -4.17
C GLN A 95 -46.02 -0.49 -2.96
N LEU A 96 -45.78 -1.58 -2.22
CA LEU A 96 -45.03 -1.60 -0.98
C LEU A 96 -43.64 -2.19 -1.17
N PHE A 97 -42.65 -1.47 -0.66
CA PHE A 97 -41.29 -1.96 -0.51
C PHE A 97 -41.12 -2.67 0.83
N LEU A 98 -40.54 -3.88 0.78
CA LEU A 98 -40.20 -4.66 1.96
C LEU A 98 -38.67 -4.68 2.16
N ALA A 99 -38.21 -4.01 3.22
CA ALA A 99 -36.84 -4.11 3.69
C ALA A 99 -36.70 -5.20 4.75
N LEU A 100 -35.68 -6.04 4.62
CA LEU A 100 -35.45 -7.16 5.52
C LEU A 100 -34.54 -6.73 6.68
N GLY A 101 -35.00 -6.95 7.92
CA GLY A 101 -34.21 -6.82 9.14
C GLY A 101 -33.55 -8.14 9.55
N ASP A 102 -33.29 -8.29 10.85
CA ASP A 102 -32.67 -9.50 11.38
C ASP A 102 -33.62 -10.69 11.45
N VAL A 103 -33.04 -11.89 11.41
CA VAL A 103 -33.75 -13.13 11.70
C VAL A 103 -33.66 -13.40 13.20
N VAL A 104 -34.81 -13.48 13.85
CA VAL A 104 -34.93 -13.86 15.26
C VAL A 104 -35.30 -15.34 15.34
N HIS A 105 -34.66 -16.08 16.23
CA HIS A 105 -35.01 -17.47 16.51
C HIS A 105 -35.37 -17.61 17.99
N HIS A 106 -36.63 -17.93 18.26
CA HIS A 106 -37.17 -18.07 19.62
C HIS A 106 -38.07 -19.32 19.68
N ASP A 107 -37.98 -20.10 20.75
CA ASP A 107 -38.79 -21.32 20.97
C ASP A 107 -38.82 -22.32 19.79
N GLY A 108 -37.71 -22.43 19.05
CA GLY A 108 -37.61 -23.34 17.89
C GLY A 108 -38.30 -22.82 16.62
N GLN A 109 -38.81 -21.59 16.63
CA GLN A 109 -39.44 -20.93 15.50
C GLN A 109 -38.58 -19.76 15.00
N TYR A 110 -38.45 -19.65 13.68
CA TYR A 110 -37.77 -18.53 13.04
C TYR A 110 -38.79 -17.42 12.75
N SER A 111 -38.41 -16.18 12.99
CA SER A 111 -39.18 -14.98 12.64
C SER A 111 -38.29 -14.00 11.91
N GLN A 112 -38.79 -13.44 10.80
CA GLN A 112 -38.10 -12.43 10.01
C GLN A 112 -38.63 -11.05 10.37
N GLN A 113 -37.73 -10.14 10.73
CA GLN A 113 -38.07 -8.72 10.84
C GLN A 113 -38.23 -8.11 9.44
N VAL A 114 -39.30 -7.36 9.24
CA VAL A 114 -39.60 -6.67 7.98
C VAL A 114 -39.98 -5.23 8.30
N ALA A 115 -39.48 -4.29 7.51
CA ALA A 115 -40.01 -2.93 7.46
C ALA A 115 -40.72 -2.74 6.12
N VAL A 116 -41.95 -2.22 6.17
CA VAL A 116 -42.82 -2.03 5.02
C VAL A 116 -43.05 -0.53 4.85
N CYS A 117 -42.82 -0.02 3.65
CA CYS A 117 -43.08 1.38 3.30
C CYS A 117 -43.48 1.49 1.84
N GLN A 118 -44.15 2.58 1.45
CA GLN A 118 -44.54 2.80 0.06
C GLN A 118 -43.31 3.06 -0.83
N HIS A 119 -43.28 2.45 -2.02
CA HIS A 119 -42.27 2.73 -3.04
C HIS A 119 -42.19 4.21 -3.36
N GLU A 120 -43.34 4.85 -3.61
CA GLU A 120 -43.43 6.27 -3.93
C GLU A 120 -42.77 7.16 -2.86
N ARG A 121 -43.03 6.88 -1.58
CA ARG A 121 -42.48 7.64 -0.45
C ARG A 121 -40.96 7.49 -0.37
N LEU A 122 -40.46 6.27 -0.52
CA LEU A 122 -39.03 5.97 -0.49
C LEU A 122 -38.29 6.67 -1.65
N GLU A 123 -38.88 6.66 -2.84
CA GLU A 123 -38.36 7.36 -4.02
C GLU A 123 -38.36 8.88 -3.84
N GLN A 124 -39.41 9.45 -3.26
CA GLN A 124 -39.48 10.89 -2.96
C GLN A 124 -38.36 11.32 -1.99
N TRP A 125 -38.17 10.60 -0.88
CA TRP A 125 -37.11 10.89 0.08
C TRP A 125 -35.72 10.76 -0.53
N LEU A 126 -35.46 9.66 -1.24
CA LEU A 126 -34.17 9.44 -1.89
C LEU A 126 -33.90 10.45 -3.01
N GLY A 127 -34.91 10.74 -3.83
CA GLY A 127 -34.84 11.70 -4.90
C GLY A 127 -34.55 13.12 -4.39
N ALA A 128 -35.21 13.55 -3.32
CA ALA A 128 -34.97 14.85 -2.70
C ALA A 128 -33.52 14.99 -2.20
N LEU A 129 -32.99 13.97 -1.49
CA LEU A 129 -31.62 14.00 -0.99
C LEU A 129 -30.57 13.92 -2.11
N GLN A 130 -30.79 13.06 -3.11
CA GLN A 130 -29.85 12.89 -4.22
C GLN A 130 -29.82 14.09 -5.16
N SER A 131 -30.99 14.69 -5.46
CA SER A 131 -31.08 15.91 -6.28
C SER A 131 -30.42 17.11 -5.61
N ALA A 132 -30.47 17.20 -4.28
CA ALA A 132 -29.71 18.18 -3.49
C ALA A 132 -28.19 17.93 -3.48
N GLY A 133 -27.73 16.77 -3.95
CA GLY A 133 -26.31 16.41 -4.01
C GLY A 133 -25.78 15.61 -2.82
N PHE A 134 -26.66 15.12 -1.93
CA PHE A 134 -26.24 14.31 -0.79
C PHE A 134 -25.96 12.85 -1.17
N SER A 135 -24.95 12.28 -0.51
CA SER A 135 -24.61 10.87 -0.60
C SER A 135 -25.20 10.11 0.60
N VAL A 136 -26.40 9.56 0.42
CA VAL A 136 -27.11 8.82 1.48
C VAL A 136 -26.47 7.45 1.68
N SER A 137 -25.99 7.21 2.90
CA SER A 137 -25.34 5.97 3.32
C SER A 137 -26.32 4.99 3.97
N ARG A 138 -27.24 5.50 4.78
CA ARG A 138 -28.29 4.75 5.48
C ARG A 138 -29.59 5.54 5.47
N MET A 139 -30.71 4.82 5.45
CA MET A 139 -32.04 5.39 5.66
C MET A 139 -32.81 4.49 6.60
N LEU A 140 -33.37 5.00 7.68
CA LEU A 140 -34.08 4.19 8.67
C LEU A 140 -35.16 5.00 9.42
N PRO A 141 -36.17 4.33 10.01
CA PRO A 141 -37.19 5.01 10.81
C PRO A 141 -36.59 5.71 12.02
N ASP A 142 -37.01 6.94 12.29
CA ASP A 142 -36.51 7.78 13.39
C ASP A 142 -36.71 7.13 14.76
N ALA A 143 -37.92 6.65 15.07
CA ALA A 143 -38.24 6.03 16.36
C ALA A 143 -37.46 4.73 16.64
N LEU A 144 -36.89 4.07 15.62
CA LEU A 144 -36.06 2.87 15.79
C LEU A 144 -34.75 3.17 16.52
N LEU A 145 -34.27 4.41 16.43
CA LEU A 145 -33.06 4.91 17.09
C LEU A 145 -33.30 5.42 18.51
N LEU A 146 -34.48 5.22 19.08
CA LEU A 146 -34.65 5.42 20.51
C LEU A 146 -33.83 4.37 21.30
N PRO A 147 -33.27 4.72 22.47
CA PRO A 147 -32.49 3.80 23.28
C PRO A 147 -33.30 2.56 23.64
N GLU A 148 -32.66 1.40 23.56
CA GLU A 148 -33.27 0.15 24.02
C GLU A 148 -33.04 -0.02 25.52
N GLN A 149 -34.13 0.02 26.29
CA GLN A 149 -34.12 -0.11 27.74
C GLN A 149 -35.14 -1.16 28.18
N GLN A 150 -35.19 -1.45 29.49
CA GLN A 150 -36.20 -2.33 30.06
C GLN A 150 -37.63 -1.78 29.90
N LEU A 151 -37.76 -0.46 29.84
CA LEU A 151 -39.01 0.25 29.62
C LEU A 151 -39.07 0.80 28.19
N PRO A 152 -40.27 0.88 27.58
CA PRO A 152 -40.50 1.66 26.37
C PRO A 152 -39.96 3.08 26.50
N ALA A 153 -39.30 3.57 25.47
CA ALA A 153 -38.71 4.91 25.43
C ALA A 153 -39.54 5.82 24.52
N CYS A 154 -39.70 7.08 24.89
CA CYS A 154 -40.33 8.08 24.04
C CYS A 154 -39.63 9.44 24.09
N ILE A 155 -39.79 10.20 23.01
CA ILE A 155 -39.32 11.57 22.91
C ILE A 155 -40.23 12.37 22.00
N GLN A 156 -40.49 13.62 22.35
CA GLN A 156 -41.19 14.56 21.50
C GLN A 156 -40.23 15.21 20.50
N LEU A 157 -40.60 15.21 19.22
CA LEU A 157 -39.88 15.89 18.15
C LEU A 157 -40.87 16.65 17.27
N HIS A 158 -40.88 17.98 17.40
CA HIS A 158 -41.93 18.87 16.89
C HIS A 158 -43.31 18.49 17.48
N GLU A 159 -44.34 18.36 16.65
CA GLU A 159 -45.72 18.03 17.03
C GLU A 159 -45.98 16.52 17.12
N GLN A 160 -44.93 15.71 17.25
CA GLN A 160 -45.03 14.24 17.27
C GLN A 160 -44.26 13.63 18.43
N TRP A 161 -44.83 12.57 19.00
CA TRP A 161 -44.18 11.68 19.96
C TRP A 161 -43.66 10.44 19.22
N LEU A 162 -42.35 10.27 19.27
CA LEU A 162 -41.71 9.03 18.86
C LEU A 162 -41.72 8.07 20.05
N LEU A 163 -42.09 6.83 19.82
CA LEU A 163 -42.16 5.78 20.83
C LEU A 163 -41.50 4.51 20.31
N LYS A 164 -40.65 3.90 21.15
CA LYS A 164 -40.09 2.57 20.94
C LYS A 164 -40.52 1.66 22.06
N GLN A 165 -41.30 0.64 21.72
CA GLN A 165 -41.83 -0.34 22.67
C GLN A 165 -40.90 -1.55 22.82
N SER A 166 -40.23 -1.95 21.74
CA SER A 166 -39.23 -3.02 21.73
C SER A 166 -38.20 -2.80 20.61
N SER A 167 -37.26 -3.74 20.43
CA SER A 167 -36.21 -3.67 19.40
C SER A 167 -36.75 -3.48 17.97
N TRP A 168 -37.94 -4.01 17.67
CA TRP A 168 -38.57 -3.96 16.34
C TRP A 168 -40.03 -3.49 16.36
N GLN A 169 -40.40 -2.71 17.38
CA GLN A 169 -41.76 -2.17 17.52
C GLN A 169 -41.69 -0.70 17.91
N VAL A 170 -42.08 0.16 16.98
CA VAL A 170 -41.97 1.62 17.10
C VAL A 170 -43.24 2.29 16.58
N ALA A 171 -43.45 3.53 16.98
CA ALA A 171 -44.54 4.36 16.50
C ALA A 171 -44.11 5.84 16.49
N ALA A 172 -44.72 6.61 15.60
CA ALA A 172 -44.75 8.08 15.66
C ALA A 172 -46.21 8.52 15.74
N ILE A 173 -46.55 9.28 16.77
CA ILE A 173 -47.93 9.67 17.08
C ILE A 173 -48.00 11.19 17.14
N ASP A 174 -48.97 11.80 16.45
CA ASP A 174 -49.21 13.23 16.57
C ASP A 174 -49.62 13.60 18.01
N ALA A 175 -49.12 14.74 18.51
CA ALA A 175 -49.33 15.16 19.89
C ALA A 175 -50.81 15.13 20.37
N PRO A 176 -51.81 15.50 19.54
CA PRO A 176 -53.22 15.41 19.94
C PRO A 176 -53.71 13.98 20.20
N TRP A 177 -53.12 12.97 19.55
CA TRP A 177 -53.54 11.57 19.68
C TRP A 177 -52.70 10.79 20.69
N TRP A 178 -51.71 11.43 21.29
CA TRP A 178 -50.78 10.79 22.22
C TRP A 178 -51.49 10.19 23.43
N ALA A 179 -52.46 10.91 24.00
CA ALA A 179 -53.25 10.46 25.14
C ALA A 179 -54.03 9.17 24.83
N ASP A 180 -54.75 9.18 23.71
CA ASP A 180 -55.61 8.08 23.28
C ASP A 180 -54.77 6.84 22.92
N TYR A 181 -53.63 7.07 22.24
CA TYR A 181 -52.70 6.00 21.90
C TYR A 181 -52.16 5.29 23.15
N LEU A 182 -51.75 6.04 24.18
CA LEU A 182 -51.24 5.44 25.42
C LEU A 182 -52.29 4.58 26.13
N GLN A 183 -53.55 5.01 26.14
CA GLN A 183 -54.65 4.24 26.70
C GLN A 183 -54.87 2.92 25.94
N LEU A 184 -54.82 2.96 24.61
CA LEU A 184 -54.98 1.77 23.76
C LEU A 184 -53.78 0.83 23.85
N ALA A 185 -52.57 1.37 23.90
CA ALA A 185 -51.34 0.58 24.01
C ALA A 185 -51.19 -0.11 25.37
N ALA A 186 -51.88 0.41 26.41
CA ALA A 186 -51.91 -0.14 27.77
C ALA A 186 -50.50 -0.43 28.33
N LEU A 187 -49.55 0.47 28.06
CA LEU A 187 -48.16 0.32 28.49
C LEU A 187 -48.08 0.45 30.02
N PRO A 188 -47.29 -0.40 30.71
CA PRO A 188 -47.24 -0.39 32.17
C PRO A 188 -46.49 0.84 32.72
N MET A 189 -45.36 1.18 32.11
CA MET A 189 -44.51 2.32 32.45
C MET A 189 -43.59 2.61 31.27
N LEU A 190 -43.20 3.87 31.06
CA LEU A 190 -42.32 4.28 29.97
C LEU A 190 -41.31 5.35 30.40
N THR A 191 -40.20 5.45 29.69
CA THR A 191 -39.17 6.48 29.87
C THR A 191 -39.40 7.62 28.87
N SER A 192 -39.47 8.85 29.35
CA SER A 192 -39.61 10.05 28.52
C SER A 192 -38.32 10.87 28.55
N TYR A 193 -37.77 11.18 27.38
CA TYR A 193 -36.60 12.05 27.20
C TYR A 193 -36.97 13.52 26.94
N SER A 194 -38.26 13.81 26.80
CA SER A 194 -38.81 15.16 26.72
C SER A 194 -39.70 15.46 27.93
N PRO A 195 -39.99 16.74 28.21
CA PRO A 195 -40.95 17.12 29.25
C PRO A 195 -42.29 16.40 29.05
N TRP A 196 -42.79 15.77 30.11
CA TRP A 196 -44.04 15.01 30.05
C TRP A 196 -45.26 15.94 30.16
N PRO A 197 -46.32 15.76 29.33
CA PRO A 197 -47.54 16.55 29.45
C PRO A 197 -48.24 16.32 30.80
N ALA A 198 -48.47 17.39 31.56
CA ALA A 198 -49.01 17.32 32.93
C ALA A 198 -50.44 16.73 33.02
N GLU A 199 -51.18 16.75 31.91
CA GLU A 199 -52.56 16.26 31.82
C GLU A 199 -52.64 14.72 31.75
N LEU A 200 -51.53 14.05 31.46
CA LEU A 200 -51.48 12.60 31.27
C LEU A 200 -51.13 11.87 32.57
N LEU A 201 -52.04 10.99 33.00
CA LEU A 201 -51.88 10.16 34.21
C LEU A 201 -51.04 8.88 33.99
N GLN A 202 -50.46 8.71 32.81
CA GLN A 202 -49.65 7.55 32.45
C GLN A 202 -48.40 7.45 33.35
N PRO A 203 -48.12 6.28 33.96
CA PRO A 203 -46.88 6.06 34.67
C PRO A 203 -45.66 6.27 33.76
N HIS A 204 -44.78 7.17 34.13
CA HIS A 204 -43.59 7.51 33.35
C HIS A 204 -42.38 7.82 34.25
N GLN A 205 -41.20 7.66 33.69
CA GLN A 205 -39.93 8.10 34.26
C GLN A 205 -39.31 9.15 33.33
N LEU A 206 -38.92 10.29 33.90
CA LEU A 206 -38.17 11.30 33.16
C LEU A 206 -36.69 10.90 33.12
N ALA A 207 -36.14 10.83 31.91
CA ALA A 207 -34.70 10.72 31.68
C ALA A 207 -34.07 12.13 31.63
N GLU A 208 -32.74 12.17 31.56
CA GLU A 208 -32.04 13.43 31.32
C GLU A 208 -32.49 14.02 29.97
N PRO A 209 -32.87 15.31 29.94
CA PRO A 209 -33.38 15.93 28.73
C PRO A 209 -32.27 16.08 27.70
N GLU A 210 -32.44 15.45 26.54
CA GLU A 210 -31.51 15.53 25.42
C GLU A 210 -32.18 16.15 24.18
N LEU A 211 -31.36 16.72 23.28
CA LEU A 211 -31.84 17.13 21.97
C LEU A 211 -32.29 15.89 21.19
N PRO A 212 -33.51 15.82 20.64
CA PRO A 212 -34.01 14.56 20.09
C PRO A 212 -33.15 13.98 18.99
N LEU A 213 -32.69 14.81 18.05
CA LEU A 213 -31.76 14.38 17.00
C LEU A 213 -30.41 13.91 17.53
N ALA A 214 -29.92 14.49 18.65
CA ALA A 214 -28.66 14.06 19.26
C ALA A 214 -28.82 12.69 19.92
N LEU A 215 -29.93 12.46 20.62
CA LEU A 215 -30.28 11.16 21.19
C LEU A 215 -30.33 10.09 20.09
N LEU A 216 -31.07 10.34 19.00
CA LEU A 216 -31.14 9.39 17.87
C LEU A 216 -29.77 9.19 17.20
N ALA A 217 -28.97 10.25 17.04
CA ALA A 217 -27.64 10.18 16.46
C ALA A 217 -26.66 9.34 17.30
N SER A 218 -26.78 9.39 18.63
CA SER A 218 -25.97 8.58 19.55
C SER A 218 -26.20 7.07 19.35
N GLN A 219 -27.41 6.68 18.97
CA GLN A 219 -27.82 5.28 18.79
C GLN A 219 -27.47 4.71 17.41
N LEU A 220 -26.95 5.53 16.49
CA LEU A 220 -26.64 5.11 15.11
C LEU A 220 -25.60 3.99 14.99
N ASN A 221 -24.74 3.80 15.99
CA ASN A 221 -23.75 2.73 16.01
C ASN A 221 -24.29 1.41 16.57
N HIS A 222 -25.47 1.45 17.20
CA HIS A 222 -26.11 0.28 17.79
C HIS A 222 -27.15 -0.36 16.86
N ASN A 223 -27.44 0.28 15.72
CA ASN A 223 -28.42 -0.20 14.76
C ASN A 223 -27.86 -0.17 13.34
N ASP A 224 -27.74 -1.34 12.72
CA ASP A 224 -27.22 -1.52 11.37
C ASP A 224 -28.32 -1.56 10.29
N PHE A 225 -29.59 -1.50 10.70
CA PHE A 225 -30.70 -1.55 9.77
C PHE A 225 -30.72 -0.36 8.80
N THR A 226 -31.13 -0.64 7.56
CA THR A 226 -31.36 0.36 6.53
C THR A 226 -32.45 -0.09 5.58
N LEU A 227 -33.30 0.84 5.16
CA LEU A 227 -34.28 0.70 4.10
C LEU A 227 -33.62 0.66 2.71
N LEU A 228 -32.34 1.04 2.59
CA LEU A 228 -31.63 1.06 1.31
C LEU A 228 -31.15 -0.33 0.88
N GLN A 229 -32.12 -1.19 0.53
CA GLN A 229 -31.89 -2.57 0.12
C GLN A 229 -32.42 -2.83 -1.29
N GLY A 230 -32.08 -3.98 -1.87
CA GLY A 230 -32.57 -4.38 -3.19
C GLY A 230 -32.30 -3.34 -4.28
N GLU A 231 -33.36 -2.84 -4.90
CA GLU A 231 -33.32 -1.82 -5.95
C GLU A 231 -32.93 -0.42 -5.45
N TYR A 232 -33.16 -0.11 -4.17
CA TYR A 232 -32.81 1.17 -3.53
C TYR A 232 -31.39 1.18 -2.95
N LYS A 233 -30.63 0.09 -3.13
CA LYS A 233 -29.25 0.02 -2.64
C LYS A 233 -28.41 1.11 -3.30
N PRO A 234 -27.67 1.93 -2.53
CA PRO A 234 -26.90 3.03 -3.09
C PRO A 234 -25.92 2.50 -4.14
N LYS A 235 -26.03 3.05 -5.36
CA LYS A 235 -25.04 2.80 -6.41
C LYS A 235 -23.70 3.28 -5.88
N ARG A 236 -22.81 2.33 -5.55
CA ARG A 236 -21.48 2.59 -4.99
C ARG A 236 -20.85 3.74 -5.77
N GLN A 237 -20.71 4.90 -5.14
CA GLN A 237 -19.96 6.00 -5.73
C GLN A 237 -18.52 5.53 -5.82
N VAL A 238 -18.16 4.98 -6.96
CA VAL A 238 -16.80 4.53 -7.23
C VAL A 238 -15.92 5.76 -7.07
N ASN A 239 -14.97 5.67 -6.14
CA ASN A 239 -14.11 6.77 -5.75
C ASN A 239 -13.56 7.44 -7.02
N ARG A 240 -13.99 8.68 -7.32
CA ARG A 240 -13.68 9.36 -8.59
C ARG A 240 -12.18 9.40 -8.85
N HIS A 241 -11.38 9.49 -7.78
CA HIS A 241 -9.92 9.39 -7.81
C HIS A 241 -9.43 8.04 -8.37
N LEU A 242 -9.99 6.91 -7.95
CA LEU A 242 -9.61 5.59 -8.49
C LEU A 242 -9.97 5.46 -9.98
N GLN A 243 -11.08 6.07 -10.42
CA GLN A 243 -11.44 6.11 -11.85
C GLN A 243 -10.51 7.01 -12.67
N LEU A 244 -10.14 8.19 -12.13
CA LEU A 244 -9.17 9.10 -12.76
C LEU A 244 -7.79 8.43 -12.91
N TRP A 245 -7.31 7.76 -11.86
CA TRP A 245 -6.00 7.10 -11.87
C TRP A 245 -5.99 5.78 -12.65
N ARG A 246 -7.15 5.19 -12.97
CA ARG A 246 -7.21 3.95 -13.74
C ARG A 246 -6.55 4.08 -15.10
N ASN A 247 -6.82 5.18 -15.80
CA ASN A 247 -6.24 5.41 -17.13
C ASN A 247 -4.73 5.65 -17.04
N SER A 248 -4.28 6.41 -16.03
CA SER A 248 -2.85 6.62 -15.76
C SER A 248 -2.13 5.33 -15.39
N ALA A 249 -2.77 4.45 -14.61
CA ALA A 249 -2.22 3.15 -14.23
C ALA A 249 -2.13 2.19 -15.44
N ILE A 250 -3.12 2.21 -16.34
CA ILE A 250 -3.08 1.44 -17.60
C ILE A 250 -1.92 1.92 -18.48
N LEU A 251 -1.77 3.24 -18.64
CA LEU A 251 -0.66 3.83 -19.40
C LEU A 251 0.71 3.48 -18.79
N ALA A 252 0.85 3.61 -17.47
CA ALA A 252 2.06 3.24 -16.76
C ALA A 252 2.39 1.74 -16.93
N GLY A 253 1.38 0.87 -16.83
CA GLY A 253 1.52 -0.55 -17.11
C GLY A 253 1.97 -0.83 -18.54
N ALA A 254 1.35 -0.18 -19.53
CA ALA A 254 1.75 -0.30 -20.93
C ALA A 254 3.20 0.14 -21.14
N CYS A 255 3.61 1.30 -20.62
CA CYS A 255 5.00 1.77 -20.69
C CYS A 255 5.99 0.80 -20.03
N LEU A 256 5.64 0.24 -18.86
CA LEU A 256 6.50 -0.69 -18.14
C LEU A 256 6.65 -2.01 -18.92
N THR A 257 5.57 -2.55 -19.48
CA THR A 257 5.64 -3.73 -20.34
C THR A 257 6.51 -3.48 -21.57
N LEU A 258 6.36 -2.32 -22.22
CA LEU A 258 7.13 -1.94 -23.40
C LEU A 258 8.63 -1.79 -23.07
N TYR A 259 8.95 -1.21 -21.92
CA TYR A 259 10.32 -1.09 -21.41
C TYR A 259 10.94 -2.46 -21.12
N VAL A 260 10.22 -3.36 -20.46
CA VAL A 260 10.69 -4.74 -20.20
C VAL A 260 10.91 -5.50 -21.51
N LEU A 261 10.01 -5.33 -22.48
CA LEU A 261 10.12 -5.95 -23.81
C LEU A 261 11.36 -5.44 -24.55
N GLN A 262 11.61 -4.13 -24.50
CA GLN A 262 12.82 -3.52 -25.07
C GLN A 262 14.08 -4.06 -24.41
N LEU A 263 14.12 -4.16 -23.08
CA LEU A 263 15.27 -4.67 -22.33
C LEU A 263 15.55 -6.15 -22.67
N GLY A 264 14.48 -6.95 -22.83
CA GLY A 264 14.57 -8.34 -23.24
C GLY A 264 15.11 -8.52 -24.66
N LEU A 265 14.59 -7.73 -25.62
CA LEU A 265 15.05 -7.75 -27.01
C LEU A 265 16.53 -7.33 -27.12
N ASN A 266 16.92 -6.24 -26.44
CA ASN A 266 18.31 -5.77 -26.44
C ASN A 266 19.26 -6.83 -25.87
N ASN A 267 18.91 -7.45 -24.74
CA ASN A 267 19.73 -8.52 -24.16
C ASN A 267 19.89 -9.72 -25.09
N TRP A 268 18.79 -10.11 -25.75
CA TRP A 268 18.83 -11.23 -26.69
C TRP A 268 19.68 -10.91 -27.92
N GLN A 269 19.60 -9.69 -28.44
CA GLN A 269 20.43 -9.23 -29.56
C GLN A 269 21.91 -9.17 -29.20
N LEU A 270 22.25 -8.63 -28.02
CA LEU A 270 23.62 -8.60 -27.48
C LEU A 270 24.19 -10.01 -27.30
N GLY A 271 23.38 -10.95 -26.79
CA GLY A 271 23.77 -12.36 -26.67
C GLY A 271 24.10 -13.00 -28.03
N ARG A 272 23.28 -12.72 -29.06
CA ARG A 272 23.56 -13.18 -30.43
C ARG A 272 24.83 -12.57 -31.01
N GLN A 273 25.07 -11.28 -30.82
CA GLN A 273 26.30 -10.62 -31.29
C GLN A 273 27.54 -11.20 -30.62
N SER A 274 27.49 -11.44 -29.31
CA SER A 274 28.58 -12.09 -28.57
C SER A 274 28.88 -13.49 -29.11
N ALA A 275 27.84 -14.31 -29.35
CA ALA A 275 28.02 -15.65 -29.89
C ALA A 275 28.64 -15.63 -31.30
N ALA A 276 28.21 -14.71 -32.16
CA ALA A 276 28.76 -14.55 -33.51
C ALA A 276 30.24 -14.10 -33.48
N LEU A 277 30.59 -13.14 -32.62
CA LEU A 277 31.96 -12.65 -32.45
C LEU A 277 32.90 -13.72 -31.87
N GLN A 278 32.40 -14.56 -30.94
CA GLN A 278 33.16 -15.70 -30.42
C GLN A 278 33.43 -16.73 -31.53
N GLN A 279 32.44 -17.04 -32.36
CA GLN A 279 32.61 -17.96 -33.49
C GLN A 279 33.62 -17.42 -34.52
N GLN A 280 33.57 -16.12 -34.85
CA GLN A 280 34.57 -15.50 -35.72
C GLN A 280 35.97 -15.60 -35.12
N SER A 281 36.12 -15.26 -33.84
CA SER A 281 37.42 -15.34 -33.14
C SER A 281 37.97 -16.77 -33.10
N LEU A 282 37.11 -17.77 -32.89
CA LEU A 282 37.50 -19.19 -32.93
C LEU A 282 37.95 -19.63 -34.32
N SER A 283 37.25 -19.19 -35.38
CA SER A 283 37.61 -19.55 -36.76
C SER A 283 38.96 -18.98 -37.18
N VAL A 284 39.24 -17.73 -36.80
CA VAL A 284 40.54 -17.08 -37.06
C VAL A 284 41.67 -17.78 -36.28
N TYR A 285 41.42 -18.20 -35.04
CA TYR A 285 42.41 -18.95 -34.27
C TYR A 285 42.70 -20.34 -34.84
N GLN A 286 41.67 -21.06 -35.28
CA GLN A 286 41.83 -22.37 -35.92
C GLN A 286 42.56 -22.29 -37.26
N GLN A 287 42.40 -21.19 -38.00
CA GLN A 287 43.18 -20.92 -39.22
C GLN A 287 44.67 -20.70 -38.92
N ALA A 288 44.99 -20.07 -37.77
CA ALA A 288 46.37 -19.83 -37.35
C ALA A 288 47.03 -21.06 -36.69
N PHE A 289 46.26 -21.93 -36.00
CA PHE A 289 46.76 -23.08 -35.25
C PHE A 289 45.88 -24.34 -35.42
N PRO A 290 46.06 -25.14 -36.49
CA PRO A 290 45.13 -26.20 -36.90
C PRO A 290 45.03 -27.45 -35.98
N ASN A 291 45.96 -27.66 -35.05
CA ASN A 291 46.11 -28.91 -34.28
C ASN A 291 45.95 -28.76 -32.75
N GLU A 292 45.47 -27.63 -32.23
CA GLU A 292 45.28 -27.42 -30.78
C GLU A 292 43.81 -27.30 -30.38
N ARG A 293 43.44 -27.92 -29.25
CA ARG A 293 42.08 -27.87 -28.69
C ARG A 293 41.88 -26.55 -27.95
N VAL A 294 41.00 -25.70 -28.48
CA VAL A 294 40.70 -24.38 -27.90
C VAL A 294 39.78 -24.54 -26.68
N VAL A 295 40.26 -24.17 -25.49
CA VAL A 295 39.47 -24.19 -24.25
C VAL A 295 39.20 -22.75 -23.76
N ASN A 296 40.22 -21.90 -23.76
CA ASN A 296 40.09 -20.47 -23.44
C ASN A 296 40.99 -19.65 -24.37
N LEU A 297 40.39 -19.07 -25.41
CA LEU A 297 41.10 -18.38 -26.50
C LEU A 297 42.01 -17.25 -25.98
N ASN A 298 41.51 -16.39 -25.08
CA ASN A 298 42.27 -15.25 -24.57
C ASN A 298 43.48 -15.66 -23.74
N LEU A 299 43.35 -16.71 -22.90
CA LEU A 299 44.45 -17.20 -22.07
C LEU A 299 45.53 -17.88 -22.94
N GLN A 300 45.12 -18.63 -23.96
CA GLN A 300 46.06 -19.29 -24.89
C GLN A 300 46.82 -18.26 -25.75
N LEU A 301 46.14 -17.21 -26.23
CA LEU A 301 46.79 -16.13 -26.98
C LEU A 301 47.79 -15.34 -26.12
N GLN A 302 47.45 -15.02 -24.86
CA GLN A 302 48.37 -14.35 -23.94
C GLN A 302 49.60 -15.21 -23.64
N GLN A 303 49.42 -16.52 -23.46
CA GLN A 303 50.53 -17.45 -23.24
C GLN A 303 51.45 -17.57 -24.47
N LYS A 304 50.89 -17.60 -25.69
CA LYS A 304 51.67 -17.65 -26.93
C LYS A 304 52.39 -16.32 -27.20
N LEU A 305 51.76 -15.19 -26.94
CA LEU A 305 52.40 -13.86 -27.03
C LEU A 305 53.56 -13.73 -26.02
N ALA A 306 53.38 -14.22 -24.79
CA ALA A 306 54.44 -14.25 -23.79
C ALA A 306 55.60 -15.19 -24.18
N ALA A 307 55.31 -16.32 -24.84
CA ALA A 307 56.32 -17.25 -25.32
C ALA A 307 57.13 -16.69 -26.52
N VAL A 308 56.52 -15.87 -27.36
CA VAL A 308 57.20 -15.20 -28.49
C VAL A 308 57.96 -13.94 -28.03
N GLY A 309 57.54 -13.33 -26.91
CA GLY A 309 58.13 -12.12 -26.31
C GLY A 309 59.34 -12.31 -25.38
N GLY A 310 60.16 -13.35 -25.57
CA GLY A 310 61.54 -13.45 -25.07
C GLY A 310 61.81 -13.08 -23.59
N SER A 311 61.75 -14.06 -22.69
CA SER A 311 62.04 -13.93 -21.24
C SER A 311 63.52 -13.66 -20.84
N ASN A 312 64.46 -13.58 -21.80
CA ASN A 312 65.90 -13.54 -21.49
C ASN A 312 66.56 -12.14 -21.65
N GLU A 313 65.92 -11.18 -22.33
CA GLU A 313 66.47 -9.82 -22.49
C GLU A 313 66.31 -8.95 -21.23
N GLN A 314 65.25 -9.17 -20.45
CA GLN A 314 65.01 -8.45 -19.19
C GLN A 314 66.05 -8.77 -18.10
N SER A 315 66.69 -9.94 -18.15
CA SER A 315 67.71 -10.33 -17.16
C SER A 315 69.06 -9.64 -17.43
N PHE A 316 69.46 -9.47 -18.70
CA PHE A 316 70.70 -8.76 -19.05
C PHE A 316 70.62 -7.26 -18.72
N LEU A 317 69.54 -6.59 -19.14
CA LEU A 317 69.39 -5.14 -18.91
C LEU A 317 69.26 -4.82 -17.40
N ALA A 318 68.55 -5.66 -16.64
CA ALA A 318 68.46 -5.50 -15.19
C ALA A 318 69.81 -5.68 -14.47
N LEU A 319 70.63 -6.65 -14.91
CA LEU A 319 71.98 -6.86 -14.37
C LEU A 319 72.94 -5.71 -14.73
N LEU A 320 72.81 -5.16 -15.94
CA LEU A 320 73.63 -4.04 -16.38
C LEU A 320 73.30 -2.74 -15.63
N ASP A 321 72.01 -2.42 -15.45
CA ASP A 321 71.57 -1.25 -14.68
C ASP A 321 72.02 -1.36 -13.22
N SER A 322 71.87 -2.54 -12.62
CA SER A 322 72.34 -2.81 -11.26
C SER A 322 73.86 -2.63 -11.12
N LEU A 323 74.65 -3.09 -12.10
CA LEU A 323 76.10 -2.91 -12.10
C LEU A 323 76.48 -1.43 -12.24
N GLN A 324 75.80 -0.68 -13.11
CA GLN A 324 76.04 0.76 -13.29
C GLN A 324 75.82 1.53 -11.99
N GLN A 325 74.71 1.27 -11.29
CA GLN A 325 74.38 1.96 -10.04
C GLN A 325 75.39 1.71 -8.91
N GLN A 326 75.96 0.50 -8.86
CA GLN A 326 76.98 0.19 -7.85
C GLN A 326 78.37 0.67 -8.26
N LEU A 327 78.71 0.63 -9.56
CA LEU A 327 79.97 1.18 -10.07
C LEU A 327 80.04 2.71 -9.87
N ALA A 328 78.91 3.42 -10.00
CA ALA A 328 78.83 4.85 -9.71
C ALA A 328 79.23 5.22 -8.27
N LYS A 329 79.15 4.28 -7.32
CA LYS A 329 79.56 4.49 -5.92
C LYS A 329 81.06 4.30 -5.68
N VAL A 330 81.80 3.76 -6.66
CA VAL A 330 83.25 3.50 -6.56
C VAL A 330 83.95 4.04 -7.81
N PRO A 331 84.21 5.36 -7.89
CA PRO A 331 84.78 6.00 -9.08
C PRO A 331 86.25 5.65 -9.35
N ASP A 332 86.94 5.01 -8.41
CA ASP A 332 88.35 4.60 -8.52
C ASP A 332 88.58 3.33 -9.37
N ILE A 333 87.52 2.79 -10.00
CA ILE A 333 87.57 1.58 -10.82
C ILE A 333 87.07 1.87 -12.24
N SER A 334 87.92 1.56 -13.22
CA SER A 334 87.56 1.59 -14.64
C SER A 334 87.26 0.18 -15.14
N LEU A 335 86.15 0.02 -15.85
CA LEU A 335 85.76 -1.25 -16.49
C LEU A 335 86.34 -1.29 -17.91
N GLU A 336 87.08 -2.34 -18.24
CA GLU A 336 87.68 -2.48 -19.58
C GLU A 336 86.89 -3.43 -20.48
N ASN A 337 86.32 -4.48 -19.91
CA ASN A 337 85.62 -5.49 -20.70
C ASN A 337 84.43 -6.05 -19.93
N LEU A 338 83.32 -6.29 -20.62
CA LEU A 338 82.08 -6.81 -20.04
C LEU A 338 81.53 -7.89 -20.98
N ARG A 339 81.31 -9.08 -20.42
CA ARG A 339 80.80 -10.25 -21.13
C ARG A 339 79.65 -10.87 -20.37
N PHE A 340 78.52 -11.06 -21.05
CA PHE A 340 77.33 -11.71 -20.49
C PHE A 340 77.17 -13.13 -21.04
N ASP A 341 76.87 -14.08 -20.15
CA ASP A 341 76.51 -15.45 -20.50
C ASP A 341 75.02 -15.70 -20.21
N GLY A 342 74.20 -15.65 -21.26
CA GLY A 342 72.74 -15.81 -21.17
C GLY A 342 72.25 -17.21 -20.78
N LYS A 343 73.11 -18.24 -20.80
CA LYS A 343 72.75 -19.59 -20.31
C LYS A 343 72.88 -19.71 -18.79
N ARG A 344 73.72 -18.87 -18.18
CA ARG A 344 74.02 -18.89 -16.73
C ARG A 344 73.58 -17.61 -15.99
N ALA A 345 73.01 -16.64 -16.71
CA ALA A 345 72.64 -15.32 -16.21
C ALA A 345 73.79 -14.68 -15.40
N GLU A 346 75.02 -14.80 -15.92
CA GLU A 346 76.24 -14.35 -15.26
C GLU A 346 76.90 -13.25 -16.09
N LEU A 347 77.24 -12.14 -15.44
CA LEU A 347 77.90 -10.99 -16.03
C LEU A 347 79.33 -10.95 -15.52
N ARG A 348 80.29 -11.16 -16.42
CA ARG A 348 81.72 -11.15 -16.14
C ARG A 348 82.32 -9.86 -16.64
N PHE A 349 83.04 -9.16 -15.79
CA PHE A 349 83.72 -7.95 -16.17
C PHE A 349 85.17 -7.93 -15.68
N GLN A 350 86.01 -7.21 -16.41
CA GLN A 350 87.38 -6.92 -16.03
C GLN A 350 87.47 -5.46 -15.64
N ALA A 351 88.05 -5.21 -14.47
CA ALA A 351 88.19 -3.88 -13.90
C ALA A 351 89.66 -3.61 -13.56
N LYS A 352 90.06 -2.33 -13.64
CA LYS A 352 91.36 -1.80 -13.19
C LYS A 352 91.12 -0.73 -12.12
N GLY A 353 91.80 -0.87 -10.98
CA GLY A 353 91.72 0.07 -9.86
C GLY A 353 93.09 0.38 -9.25
N GLU A 354 93.17 1.46 -8.47
CA GLU A 354 94.44 1.96 -7.91
C GLU A 354 94.97 1.12 -6.72
N GLY A 355 94.21 0.15 -6.22
CA GLY A 355 94.68 -0.79 -5.20
C GLY A 355 93.67 -1.89 -4.86
N PHE A 356 94.14 -2.95 -4.20
CA PHE A 356 93.31 -4.12 -3.85
C PHE A 356 92.05 -3.80 -3.03
N GLN A 357 92.11 -2.75 -2.19
CA GLN A 357 90.95 -2.29 -1.39
C GLN A 357 89.78 -1.80 -2.24
N SER A 358 90.03 -1.29 -3.46
CA SER A 358 88.95 -0.85 -4.35
C SER A 358 88.08 -2.02 -4.80
N PHE A 359 88.70 -3.17 -5.12
CA PHE A 359 87.98 -4.39 -5.50
C PHE A 359 87.20 -5.01 -4.35
N GLU A 360 87.71 -4.95 -3.11
CA GLU A 360 86.94 -5.39 -1.94
C GLU A 360 85.69 -4.54 -1.72
N ARG A 361 85.79 -3.20 -1.84
CA ARG A 361 84.63 -2.31 -1.72
C ARG A 361 83.59 -2.60 -2.80
N LEU A 362 84.02 -2.82 -4.04
CA LEU A 362 83.13 -3.17 -5.13
C LEU A 362 82.47 -4.54 -4.90
N LYS A 363 83.23 -5.55 -4.44
CA LYS A 363 82.68 -6.86 -4.08
C LYS A 363 81.62 -6.74 -2.99
N THR A 364 81.90 -6.02 -1.91
CA THR A 364 80.94 -5.81 -0.82
C THR A 364 79.70 -5.04 -1.28
N ALA A 365 79.83 -4.02 -2.11
CA ALA A 365 78.69 -3.26 -2.64
C ALA A 365 77.78 -4.15 -3.52
N LEU A 366 78.38 -5.03 -4.32
CA LEU A 366 77.65 -5.97 -5.16
C LEU A 366 76.99 -7.10 -4.35
N GLU A 367 77.65 -7.61 -3.31
CA GLU A 367 77.07 -8.59 -2.37
C GLU A 367 75.94 -7.99 -1.53
N GLN A 368 76.08 -6.73 -1.09
CA GLN A 368 75.03 -5.98 -0.39
C GLN A 368 73.81 -5.72 -1.27
N ALA A 369 74.02 -5.55 -2.58
CA ALA A 369 72.95 -5.46 -3.56
C ALA A 369 72.28 -6.82 -3.85
N GLY A 370 72.71 -7.89 -3.17
CA GLY A 370 72.09 -9.21 -3.23
C GLY A 370 72.64 -10.12 -4.32
N PHE A 371 73.78 -9.78 -4.95
CA PHE A 371 74.41 -10.61 -5.99
C PHE A 371 75.47 -11.55 -5.41
N ILE A 372 75.67 -12.70 -6.07
CA ILE A 372 76.79 -13.59 -5.77
C ILE A 372 77.97 -13.15 -6.63
N VAL A 373 79.08 -12.80 -5.97
CA VAL A 373 80.26 -12.23 -6.63
C VAL A 373 81.46 -13.13 -6.45
N GLU A 374 81.99 -13.66 -7.56
CA GLU A 374 83.24 -14.42 -7.58
C GLU A 374 84.36 -13.54 -8.11
N GLN A 375 85.33 -13.24 -7.25
CA GLN A 375 86.52 -12.46 -7.61
C GLN A 375 87.61 -13.41 -8.08
N GLY A 376 88.04 -13.26 -9.34
CA GLY A 376 89.14 -14.00 -9.93
C GLY A 376 90.50 -13.48 -9.50
N ALA A 377 91.57 -14.03 -10.10
CA ALA A 377 92.94 -13.63 -9.79
C ALA A 377 93.17 -12.13 -10.03
N LEU A 378 93.75 -11.44 -9.05
CA LEU A 378 94.19 -10.06 -9.18
C LEU A 378 95.68 -10.04 -9.50
N SER A 379 96.06 -9.32 -10.55
CA SER A 379 97.44 -9.13 -10.97
C SER A 379 97.83 -7.65 -10.83
N ASN A 380 99.05 -7.39 -10.36
CA ASN A 380 99.61 -6.04 -10.29
C ASN A 380 100.34 -5.75 -11.60
N ASP A 381 99.89 -4.75 -12.34
CA ASP A 381 100.48 -4.32 -13.61
C ASP A 381 100.81 -2.83 -13.53
N GLY A 382 102.12 -2.51 -13.48
CA GLY A 382 102.61 -1.13 -13.57
C GLY A 382 102.07 -0.14 -12.52
N GLY A 383 101.79 -0.58 -11.29
CA GLY A 383 101.29 0.29 -10.21
C GLY A 383 99.78 0.43 -10.13
N LYS A 384 99.02 -0.32 -10.96
CA LYS A 384 97.56 -0.47 -10.86
C LYS A 384 97.19 -1.96 -10.80
N VAL A 385 96.12 -2.29 -10.08
CA VAL A 385 95.66 -3.68 -9.90
C VAL A 385 94.56 -3.98 -10.92
N GLN A 386 94.71 -5.05 -11.69
CA GLN A 386 93.68 -5.56 -12.59
C GLN A 386 93.09 -6.86 -12.05
N GLY A 387 91.77 -6.99 -12.09
CA GLY A 387 91.06 -8.18 -11.64
C GLY A 387 89.82 -8.47 -12.49
N SER A 388 89.51 -9.76 -12.63
CA SER A 388 88.24 -10.21 -13.23
C SER A 388 87.22 -10.50 -12.13
N VAL A 389 86.00 -10.02 -12.29
CA VAL A 389 84.89 -10.25 -11.36
C VAL A 389 83.71 -10.84 -12.11
N ALA A 390 83.12 -11.90 -11.56
CA ALA A 390 81.90 -12.50 -12.07
C ALA A 390 80.75 -12.20 -11.11
N MET A 391 79.67 -11.63 -11.63
CA MET A 391 78.44 -11.34 -10.91
C MET A 391 77.34 -12.29 -11.39
N ARG A 392 76.62 -12.90 -10.45
CA ARG A 392 75.40 -13.67 -10.73
C ARG A 392 74.25 -13.19 -9.86
N GLY A 393 73.04 -13.13 -10.43
CA GLY A 393 71.80 -12.95 -9.66
C GLY A 393 71.65 -14.09 -8.65
N LYS A 394 71.34 -13.76 -7.39
CA LYS A 394 70.96 -14.76 -6.39
C LYS A 394 69.56 -15.25 -6.78
N VAL A 395 69.42 -16.55 -7.03
CA VAL A 395 68.14 -17.18 -7.40
C VAL A 395 67.12 -17.00 -6.28
#